data_AF-A0A9D0HH70-F1
#
_entry.id   AF-A0A9D0HH70-F1
#
_cell.length_a   1.000
_cell.length_b   1.000
_cell.length_c   1.000
_cell.angle_alpha   90.00
_cell.angle_beta   90.00
_cell.angle_gamma   90.00
#
_symmetry.space_group_name_H-M   'P 1'
#
loop_
_entity.id
_entity.type
_entity.pdbx_description
1 polymer ?
#
loop_
_entity_poly.entity_id
_entity_poly.type
_entity_poly.pdbx_seq_one_letter_code
_entity_poly.pdbx_strand_id
1 'polypeptide(L)'
;MVPSDDKGGAMVTIAAGSFKAGSRCYDVPRMRQNELENQSITLAEFNIDKYPYPNKPGAEAMLNVTRVKAAALCEAQGKRLCTEMEWERACKGDKSTTFMWGNGYKKGLCDGQKDHKIGARDGCVSPLGVHDMIGLSLEWTASDWDRGTTTGDAVVRGARAEKVSWLSARCTHTRKRNPNKAYDN
;
A
#
# COMPACT_ATOMS: atom_id res chain seq x y z
N MET A 1 -5.51 10.25 -35.86
CA MET A 1 -5.34 10.41 -34.40
C MET A 1 -5.20 9.02 -33.83
N VAL A 2 -3.99 8.64 -33.39
CA VAL A 2 -3.78 7.36 -32.70
C VAL A 2 -4.37 7.52 -31.30
N PRO A 3 -5.24 6.62 -30.80
CA PRO A 3 -5.66 6.66 -29.42
C PRO A 3 -4.41 6.61 -28.55
N SER A 4 -4.24 7.55 -27.63
CA SER A 4 -3.19 7.43 -26.62
C SER A 4 -3.50 6.17 -25.83
N ASP A 5 -2.76 5.09 -26.07
CA ASP A 5 -2.77 3.93 -25.19
C ASP A 5 -2.58 4.47 -23.77
N ASP A 6 -3.57 4.26 -22.91
CA ASP A 6 -3.55 4.68 -21.53
C ASP A 6 -2.55 3.78 -20.78
N LYS A 7 -1.25 3.99 -21.02
CA LYS A 7 -0.14 3.11 -20.61
C LYS A 7 -0.02 2.95 -19.09
N GLY A 8 -0.73 3.79 -18.32
CA GLY A 8 -0.71 3.80 -16.86
C GLY A 8 -1.87 3.09 -16.17
N GLY A 9 -3.00 2.86 -16.83
CA GLY A 9 -4.22 2.40 -16.15
C GLY A 9 -4.81 3.44 -15.17
N ALA A 10 -5.93 3.08 -14.52
CA ALA A 10 -6.75 4.00 -13.73
C ALA A 10 -6.04 4.54 -12.47
N MET A 11 -6.08 5.86 -12.25
CA MET A 11 -5.52 6.53 -11.07
C MET A 11 -6.63 7.02 -10.13
N VAL A 12 -6.29 7.17 -8.86
CA VAL A 12 -7.08 7.90 -7.86
C VAL A 12 -6.33 9.17 -7.47
N THR A 13 -6.99 10.32 -7.61
CA THR A 13 -6.49 11.60 -7.08
C THR A 13 -6.91 11.74 -5.61
N ILE A 14 -5.94 11.89 -4.73
CA ILE A 14 -6.15 12.10 -3.29
C ILE A 14 -5.85 13.55 -2.98
N ALA A 15 -6.89 14.29 -2.56
CA ALA A 15 -6.79 15.70 -2.24
C ALA A 15 -5.76 15.99 -1.14
N ALA A 16 -5.16 17.17 -1.22
CA ALA A 16 -4.28 17.69 -0.19
C ALA A 16 -4.98 17.72 1.18
N GLY A 17 -4.24 17.45 2.24
CA GLY A 17 -4.79 17.50 3.58
C GLY A 17 -3.94 16.78 4.61
N SER A 18 -4.40 16.85 5.86
CA SER A 18 -3.75 16.18 6.99
C SER A 18 -4.46 14.89 7.35
N PHE A 19 -3.69 13.88 7.77
CA PHE A 19 -4.21 12.66 8.36
C PHE A 19 -3.37 12.22 9.56
N LYS A 20 -3.91 11.26 10.34
CA LYS A 20 -3.19 10.65 11.45
C LYS A 20 -2.41 9.42 10.97
N ALA A 21 -1.11 9.61 10.77
CA ALA A 21 -0.18 8.56 10.40
C ALA A 21 0.22 7.69 11.60
N GLY A 22 0.37 6.40 11.37
CA GLY A 22 0.59 5.39 12.39
C GLY A 22 -0.64 5.18 13.27
N SER A 23 -0.43 4.72 14.50
CA SER A 23 -1.54 4.41 15.42
C SER A 23 -1.27 4.93 16.82
N ARG A 24 -2.31 4.95 17.65
CA ARG A 24 -2.19 5.37 19.05
C ARG A 24 -1.42 4.32 19.84
N CYS A 25 -0.79 4.72 20.94
CA CYS A 25 0.03 3.83 21.77
C CYS A 25 -0.73 2.67 22.43
N TYR A 26 -2.05 2.85 22.61
CA TYR A 26 -2.97 1.86 23.17
C TYR A 26 -3.78 1.09 22.12
N ASP A 27 -3.63 1.39 20.82
CA ASP A 27 -4.19 0.54 19.78
C ASP A 27 -3.41 -0.78 19.78
N VAL A 28 -4.07 -1.89 20.10
CA VAL A 28 -3.44 -3.21 20.18
C VAL A 28 -4.16 -4.22 19.29
N PRO A 29 -3.42 -5.14 18.63
CA PRO A 29 -1.96 -5.21 18.56
C PRO A 29 -1.30 -4.12 17.68
N ARG A 30 -0.17 -3.56 18.13
CA ARG A 30 0.65 -2.56 17.43
C ARG A 30 2.13 -2.95 17.50
N MET A 31 2.86 -2.74 16.41
CA MET A 31 4.32 -2.82 16.41
C MET A 31 4.92 -1.43 16.66
N ARG A 32 5.11 -1.06 17.93
CA ARG A 32 5.55 0.29 18.33
C ARG A 32 6.82 0.77 17.62
N GLN A 33 7.75 -0.14 17.33
CA GLN A 33 9.02 0.17 16.67
C GLN A 33 8.87 0.45 15.17
N ASN A 34 7.76 0.04 14.57
CA ASN A 34 7.54 0.10 13.13
C ASN A 34 6.51 1.16 12.74
N GLU A 35 5.68 1.64 13.66
CA GLU A 35 4.56 2.53 13.36
C GLU A 35 4.77 3.90 14.00
N LEU A 36 4.49 4.98 13.26
CA LEU A 36 4.43 6.32 13.84
C LEU A 36 3.39 6.37 14.98
N GLU A 37 3.55 7.30 15.93
CA GLU A 37 2.64 7.46 17.06
C GLU A 37 1.60 8.54 16.78
N ASN A 38 0.57 8.18 16.01
CA ASN A 38 -0.59 9.04 15.71
C ASN A 38 -0.19 10.46 15.25
N GLN A 39 0.86 10.55 14.43
CA GLN A 39 1.46 11.81 14.01
C GLN A 39 0.57 12.50 12.98
N SER A 40 0.44 13.82 13.08
CA SER A 40 -0.26 14.61 12.07
C SER A 40 0.68 14.84 10.90
N ILE A 41 0.39 14.24 9.75
CA ILE A 41 1.15 14.43 8.51
C ILE A 41 0.26 15.15 7.51
N THR A 42 0.78 16.21 6.89
CA THR A 42 0.12 16.94 5.80
C THR A 42 0.75 16.54 4.49
N LEU A 43 -0.07 16.13 3.53
CA LEU A 43 0.34 15.82 2.17
C LEU A 43 -0.26 16.85 1.20
N ALA A 44 0.49 17.19 0.16
CA ALA A 44 -0.08 17.82 -1.01
C ALA A 44 -1.01 16.84 -1.73
N GLU A 45 -1.76 17.32 -2.73
CA GLU A 45 -2.52 16.44 -3.60
C GLU A 45 -1.56 15.51 -4.36
N PHE A 46 -1.96 14.25 -4.54
CA PHE A 46 -1.19 13.27 -5.29
C PHE A 46 -2.10 12.29 -6.02
N ASN A 47 -1.54 11.66 -7.05
CA ASN A 47 -2.18 10.54 -7.74
C ASN A 47 -1.54 9.23 -7.30
N ILE A 48 -2.36 8.21 -7.07
CA ILE A 48 -1.93 6.84 -6.78
C ILE A 48 -2.64 5.87 -7.73
N ASP A 49 -1.98 4.77 -8.09
CA ASP A 49 -2.62 3.73 -8.89
C ASP A 49 -3.88 3.22 -8.17
N LYS A 50 -4.98 3.03 -8.92
CA LYS A 50 -6.23 2.50 -8.34
C LYS A 50 -6.08 1.04 -7.93
N TYR A 51 -5.23 0.29 -8.62
CA TYR A 51 -4.96 -1.11 -8.41
C TYR A 51 -3.44 -1.37 -8.32
N PRO A 52 -2.99 -2.47 -7.67
CA PRO A 52 -1.60 -2.89 -7.72
C PRO A 52 -1.08 -3.04 -9.15
N TYR A 53 0.23 -2.83 -9.35
CA TYR A 53 0.86 -2.94 -10.67
C TYR A 53 0.56 -4.31 -11.31
N PRO A 54 0.13 -4.39 -12.59
CA PRO A 54 0.20 -3.36 -13.64
C PRO A 54 -1.03 -2.42 -13.72
N ASN A 55 -1.74 -2.20 -12.62
CA ASN A 55 -2.89 -1.32 -12.52
C ASN A 55 -4.05 -1.70 -13.46
N LYS A 56 -4.29 -3.02 -13.58
CA LYS A 56 -5.29 -3.60 -14.47
C LYS A 56 -6.11 -4.67 -13.73
N PRO A 57 -7.40 -4.43 -13.44
CA PRO A 57 -8.24 -5.43 -12.81
C PRO A 57 -8.37 -6.69 -13.69
N GLY A 58 -8.41 -7.85 -13.05
CA GLY A 58 -8.41 -9.16 -13.69
C GLY A 58 -7.04 -9.64 -14.21
N ALA A 59 -6.01 -8.77 -14.23
CA ALA A 59 -4.65 -9.19 -14.50
C ALA A 59 -4.00 -9.81 -13.25
N GLU A 60 -2.93 -10.57 -13.48
CA GLU A 60 -2.01 -10.97 -12.42
C GLU A 60 -1.22 -9.76 -11.95
N ALA A 61 -1.09 -9.58 -10.65
CA ALA A 61 -0.17 -8.59 -10.12
C ALA A 61 1.28 -8.97 -10.40
N MET A 62 2.14 -7.97 -10.65
CA MET A 62 3.57 -8.22 -10.78
C MET A 62 4.21 -8.36 -9.40
N LEU A 63 4.74 -9.54 -9.12
CA LEU A 63 5.37 -9.89 -7.87
C LEU A 63 6.86 -10.16 -8.08
N ASN A 64 7.59 -10.40 -7.00
CA ASN A 64 9.01 -10.78 -7.05
C ASN A 64 9.90 -9.80 -7.85
N VAL A 65 9.76 -8.51 -7.56
CA VAL A 65 10.59 -7.44 -8.13
C VAL A 65 11.37 -6.70 -7.04
N THR A 66 12.54 -6.19 -7.39
CA THR A 66 13.31 -5.26 -6.54
C THR A 66 12.64 -3.89 -6.49
N ARG A 67 12.96 -3.07 -5.47
CA ARG A 67 12.45 -1.69 -5.39
C ARG A 67 12.90 -0.86 -6.60
N VAL A 68 14.15 -1.07 -7.04
CA VAL A 68 14.71 -0.40 -8.24
C VAL A 68 13.92 -0.77 -9.49
N LYS A 69 13.57 -2.05 -9.67
CA LYS A 69 12.75 -2.47 -10.80
C LYS A 69 11.34 -1.90 -10.72
N ALA A 70 10.72 -1.90 -9.53
CA ALA A 70 9.40 -1.31 -9.32
C ALA A 70 9.38 0.19 -9.66
N ALA A 71 10.39 0.94 -9.21
CA ALA A 71 10.54 2.37 -9.54
C ALA A 71 10.68 2.60 -11.05
N ALA A 72 11.56 1.84 -11.72
CA ALA A 72 11.75 1.94 -13.16
C ALA A 72 10.48 1.61 -13.96
N LEU A 73 9.63 0.70 -13.48
CA LEU A 73 8.34 0.38 -14.10
C LEU A 73 7.34 1.53 -13.96
N CYS A 74 7.30 2.21 -12.81
CA CYS A 74 6.51 3.42 -12.64
C CYS A 74 7.03 4.54 -13.56
N GLU A 75 8.34 4.78 -13.60
CA GLU A 75 8.95 5.83 -14.43
C GLU A 75 8.70 5.61 -15.91
N ALA A 76 8.75 4.36 -16.39
CA ALA A 76 8.42 4.00 -17.78
C ALA A 76 6.98 4.36 -18.18
N GLN A 77 6.08 4.56 -17.20
CA GLN A 77 4.70 5.01 -17.40
C GLN A 77 4.51 6.50 -17.06
N GLY A 78 5.59 7.26 -16.83
CA GLY A 78 5.52 8.66 -16.41
C GLY A 78 5.04 8.84 -14.97
N LYS A 79 5.17 7.81 -14.14
CA LYS A 79 4.75 7.78 -12.73
C LYS A 79 5.96 7.65 -11.81
N ARG A 80 5.70 7.52 -10.51
CA ARG A 80 6.68 7.19 -9.47
C ARG A 80 6.08 6.23 -8.45
N LEU A 81 6.94 5.60 -7.65
CA LEU A 81 6.46 4.93 -6.43
C LEU A 81 5.81 5.97 -5.49
N CYS A 82 4.73 5.54 -4.82
CA CYS A 82 4.15 6.32 -3.74
C CYS A 82 5.10 6.34 -2.52
N THR A 83 5.09 7.42 -1.75
CA THR A 83 5.74 7.43 -0.43
C THR A 83 4.97 6.55 0.54
N GLU A 84 5.60 6.18 1.64
CA GLU A 84 4.93 5.45 2.71
C GLU A 84 3.69 6.19 3.25
N MET A 85 3.75 7.52 3.35
CA MET A 85 2.65 8.32 3.88
C MET A 85 1.51 8.45 2.88
N GLU A 86 1.81 8.55 1.58
CA GLU A 86 0.79 8.50 0.52
C GLU A 86 0.05 7.16 0.53
N TRP A 87 0.80 6.06 0.69
CA TRP A 87 0.23 4.72 0.80
C TRP A 87 -0.70 4.61 2.02
N GLU A 88 -0.23 5.02 3.20
CA GLU A 88 -1.06 4.94 4.40
C GLU A 88 -2.29 5.81 4.31
N ARG A 89 -2.16 7.03 3.76
CA ARG A 89 -3.28 7.93 3.51
C ARG A 89 -4.32 7.31 2.60
N ALA A 90 -3.89 6.70 1.49
CA ALA A 90 -4.75 6.00 0.55
C ALA A 90 -5.50 4.84 1.20
N CYS A 91 -4.85 4.09 2.10
CA CYS A 91 -5.47 2.98 2.82
C CYS A 91 -6.49 3.47 3.86
N LYS A 92 -6.13 4.46 4.67
CA LYS A 92 -6.94 4.93 5.80
C LYS A 92 -8.11 5.82 5.42
N GLY A 93 -8.00 6.54 4.31
CA GLY A 93 -8.92 7.60 3.91
C GLY A 93 -9.04 8.75 4.91
N ASP A 94 -10.05 9.60 4.70
CA ASP A 94 -10.30 10.83 5.47
C ASP A 94 -10.55 10.57 6.95
N LYS A 95 -11.24 9.47 7.26
CA LYS A 95 -11.60 9.10 8.62
C LYS A 95 -10.46 8.43 9.40
N SER A 96 -9.27 8.30 8.81
CA SER A 96 -8.09 7.70 9.43
C SER A 96 -8.35 6.30 10.01
N THR A 97 -9.03 5.42 9.26
CA THR A 97 -9.49 4.10 9.76
C THR A 97 -8.33 3.13 10.03
N THR A 98 -8.57 2.15 10.90
CA THR A 98 -7.56 1.12 11.22
C THR A 98 -7.26 0.20 10.03
N PHE A 99 -8.30 -0.23 9.34
CA PHE A 99 -8.27 -1.07 8.14
C PHE A 99 -8.84 -0.29 6.95
N MET A 100 -8.54 -0.74 5.73
CA MET A 100 -9.06 -0.08 4.52
C MET A 100 -10.60 -0.11 4.42
N TRP A 101 -11.27 -1.00 5.15
CA TRP A 101 -12.73 -1.10 5.21
C TRP A 101 -13.34 -0.57 6.52
N GLY A 102 -12.58 0.13 7.36
CA GLY A 102 -13.06 0.68 8.63
C GLY A 102 -12.27 0.23 9.85
N ASN A 103 -12.87 0.33 11.04
CA ASN A 103 -12.16 0.11 12.31
C ASN A 103 -12.30 -1.32 12.86
N GLY A 104 -13.28 -2.08 12.38
CA GLY A 104 -13.48 -3.48 12.77
C GLY A 104 -12.74 -4.42 11.84
N TYR A 105 -11.95 -5.34 12.40
CA TYR A 105 -11.31 -6.39 11.61
C TYR A 105 -12.36 -7.33 11.01
N LYS A 106 -12.22 -7.64 9.71
CA LYS A 106 -13.10 -8.54 8.97
C LYS A 106 -12.27 -9.64 8.34
N LYS A 107 -12.22 -10.81 9.00
CA LYS A 107 -11.64 -12.02 8.42
C LYS A 107 -12.43 -12.40 7.16
N GLY A 108 -11.77 -12.85 6.10
CA GLY A 108 -12.42 -13.20 4.83
C GLY A 108 -12.43 -12.07 3.79
N LEU A 109 -12.25 -10.81 4.19
CA LEU A 109 -12.50 -9.69 3.27
C LEU A 109 -11.36 -9.42 2.28
N CYS A 110 -10.13 -9.42 2.80
CA CYS A 110 -8.91 -9.23 2.01
C CYS A 110 -7.91 -10.36 2.25
N ASP A 111 -8.34 -11.56 2.63
CA ASP A 111 -7.47 -12.70 2.90
C ASP A 111 -7.76 -13.87 1.94
N GLY A 112 -6.86 -14.85 1.90
CA GLY A 112 -7.14 -16.17 1.31
C GLY A 112 -7.23 -16.28 -0.22
N GLN A 113 -7.02 -15.20 -0.97
CA GLN A 113 -6.98 -15.25 -2.44
C GLN A 113 -5.66 -15.86 -2.95
N LYS A 114 -5.75 -16.93 -3.74
CA LYS A 114 -4.58 -17.69 -4.23
C LYS A 114 -4.16 -17.37 -5.66
N ASP A 115 -5.06 -16.77 -6.44
CA ASP A 115 -4.87 -16.56 -7.88
C ASP A 115 -4.32 -15.18 -8.22
N HIS A 116 -3.94 -14.38 -7.22
CA HIS A 116 -3.33 -13.03 -7.35
C HIS A 116 -3.99 -12.10 -8.38
N LYS A 117 -5.27 -12.35 -8.69
CA LYS A 117 -6.06 -11.54 -9.61
C LYS A 117 -6.39 -10.20 -8.97
N ILE A 118 -5.92 -9.14 -9.61
CA ILE A 118 -6.19 -7.78 -9.20
C ILE A 118 -7.70 -7.51 -9.23
N GLY A 119 -8.22 -6.93 -8.17
CA GLY A 119 -9.61 -6.48 -8.06
C GLY A 119 -10.62 -7.61 -7.91
N ALA A 120 -10.21 -8.86 -7.65
CA ALA A 120 -11.13 -9.99 -7.55
C ALA A 120 -11.89 -10.06 -6.21
N ARG A 121 -11.45 -9.30 -5.19
CA ARG A 121 -12.10 -9.29 -3.87
C ARG A 121 -13.02 -8.09 -3.73
N ASP A 122 -14.31 -8.38 -3.79
CA ASP A 122 -15.36 -7.40 -3.53
C ASP A 122 -15.23 -6.83 -2.12
N GLY A 123 -15.19 -5.50 -2.02
CA GLY A 123 -15.05 -4.80 -0.74
C GLY A 123 -13.63 -4.73 -0.19
N CYS A 124 -12.63 -5.32 -0.86
CA CYS A 124 -11.22 -5.07 -0.57
C CYS A 124 -10.75 -3.74 -1.19
N VAL A 125 -11.44 -2.66 -0.81
CA VAL A 125 -11.31 -1.32 -1.37
C VAL A 125 -11.21 -0.32 -0.22
N SER A 126 -10.25 0.61 -0.32
CA SER A 126 -10.09 1.68 0.65
C SER A 126 -11.24 2.69 0.56
N PRO A 127 -11.42 3.56 1.57
CA PRO A 127 -12.48 4.58 1.52
C PRO A 127 -12.27 5.59 0.38
N LEU A 128 -11.06 5.64 -0.18
CA LEU A 128 -10.70 6.50 -1.32
C LEU A 128 -10.71 5.75 -2.66
N GLY A 129 -11.18 4.49 -2.69
CA GLY A 129 -11.35 3.74 -3.94
C GLY A 129 -10.10 3.02 -4.44
N VAL A 130 -9.06 2.87 -3.61
CA VAL A 130 -7.84 2.13 -3.95
C VAL A 130 -8.02 0.66 -3.55
N HIS A 131 -7.79 -0.25 -4.48
CA HIS A 131 -8.03 -1.67 -4.33
C HIS A 131 -6.80 -2.42 -3.82
N ASP A 132 -7.02 -3.54 -3.14
CA ASP A 132 -6.01 -4.58 -2.87
C ASP A 132 -4.74 -4.14 -2.12
N MET A 133 -4.77 -2.97 -1.48
CA MET A 133 -3.69 -2.48 -0.61
C MET A 133 -3.35 -3.50 0.49
N ILE A 134 -4.33 -4.31 0.89
CA ILE A 134 -4.15 -5.46 1.77
C ILE A 134 -4.56 -6.70 0.99
N GLY A 135 -3.82 -7.80 1.18
CA GLY A 135 -4.28 -9.12 0.78
C GLY A 135 -3.71 -9.64 -0.52
N LEU A 136 -2.97 -8.85 -1.29
CA LEU A 136 -2.37 -9.32 -2.53
C LEU A 136 -0.86 -9.47 -2.38
N SER A 137 -0.17 -8.37 -2.09
CA SER A 137 1.28 -8.32 -2.00
C SER A 137 1.75 -7.41 -0.88
N LEU A 138 3.04 -7.51 -0.57
CA LEU A 138 3.74 -6.37 -0.01
C LEU A 138 4.08 -5.41 -1.15
N GLU A 139 3.84 -4.12 -0.95
CA GLU A 139 4.04 -3.09 -1.95
C GLU A 139 5.26 -2.23 -1.59
N TRP A 140 6.18 -2.07 -2.55
CA TRP A 140 7.32 -1.17 -2.41
C TRP A 140 6.88 0.28 -2.37
N THR A 141 7.46 1.05 -1.46
CA THR A 141 7.29 2.51 -1.43
C THR A 141 8.58 3.23 -1.82
N ALA A 142 8.46 4.52 -2.11
CA ALA A 142 9.59 5.42 -2.31
C ALA A 142 10.31 5.79 -1.00
N SER A 143 9.80 5.37 0.17
CA SER A 143 10.39 5.73 1.46
C SER A 143 11.46 4.74 1.90
N ASP A 144 12.57 5.28 2.37
CA ASP A 144 13.60 4.50 3.06
C ASP A 144 13.13 4.13 4.48
N TRP A 145 13.73 3.07 5.03
CA TRP A 145 13.49 2.71 6.41
C TRP A 145 14.36 3.57 7.34
N ASP A 146 13.73 4.48 8.07
CA ASP A 146 14.38 5.44 8.98
C ASP A 146 14.11 5.15 10.47
N ARG A 147 13.59 3.96 10.78
CA ARG A 147 13.22 3.59 12.15
C ARG A 147 14.34 2.79 12.81
N GLY A 148 14.93 3.36 13.86
CA GLY A 148 16.03 2.74 14.61
C GLY A 148 17.39 2.95 13.96
N THR A 149 18.29 1.96 14.06
CA THR A 149 19.69 2.09 13.62
C THR A 149 19.99 1.43 12.26
N THR A 150 19.02 0.75 11.66
CA THR A 150 19.22 0.10 10.35
C THR A 150 19.18 1.12 9.23
N THR A 151 20.17 1.10 8.34
CA THR A 151 20.24 1.96 7.16
C THR A 151 20.24 1.11 5.87
N GLY A 152 19.82 1.71 4.75
CA GLY A 152 19.84 1.07 3.43
C GLY A 152 18.66 0.12 3.13
N ASP A 153 17.79 -0.14 4.11
CA ASP A 153 16.51 -0.82 3.88
C ASP A 153 15.43 0.17 3.41
N ALA A 154 14.38 -0.37 2.79
CA ALA A 154 13.24 0.39 2.32
C ALA A 154 11.94 -0.09 2.96
N VAL A 155 10.94 0.79 2.95
CA VAL A 155 9.61 0.48 3.46
C VAL A 155 8.81 -0.29 2.42
N VAL A 156 8.21 -1.40 2.86
CA VAL A 156 7.08 -2.04 2.21
C VAL A 156 5.83 -1.97 3.07
N ARG A 157 4.68 -1.80 2.42
CA ARG A 157 3.36 -1.76 3.05
C ARG A 157 2.48 -2.91 2.58
N GLY A 158 1.34 -3.08 3.23
CA GLY A 158 0.36 -4.10 2.88
C GLY A 158 0.62 -5.47 3.50
N ALA A 159 -0.06 -6.48 2.96
CA ALA A 159 0.08 -7.86 3.40
C ALA A 159 -0.27 -8.83 2.28
N ARG A 160 0.35 -10.00 2.33
CA ARG A 160 0.07 -11.12 1.43
C ARG A 160 -1.16 -11.88 1.87
N ALA A 161 -1.92 -12.41 0.92
CA ALA A 161 -3.19 -13.09 1.14
C ALA A 161 -3.15 -14.15 2.26
N GLU A 162 -2.12 -14.99 2.27
CA GLU A 162 -1.96 -16.12 3.19
C GLU A 162 -1.45 -15.71 4.57
N LYS A 163 -0.95 -14.48 4.69
CA LYS A 163 -0.37 -13.92 5.91
C LYS A 163 -1.17 -12.74 6.43
N VAL A 164 -2.36 -12.50 5.89
CA VAL A 164 -3.29 -11.52 6.45
C VAL A 164 -3.76 -12.02 7.82
N SER A 165 -3.58 -11.16 8.79
CA SER A 165 -3.99 -11.30 10.17
C SER A 165 -4.51 -9.94 10.62
N TRP A 166 -5.07 -9.87 11.83
CA TRP A 166 -5.46 -8.59 12.41
C TRP A 166 -4.33 -7.56 12.36
N LEU A 167 -3.10 -7.94 12.74
CA LEU A 167 -1.96 -7.02 12.76
C LEU A 167 -1.53 -6.61 11.35
N SER A 168 -1.39 -7.58 10.43
CA SER A 168 -0.90 -7.31 9.09
C SER A 168 -1.91 -6.64 8.16
N ALA A 169 -3.20 -6.72 8.48
CA ALA A 169 -4.26 -6.05 7.71
C ALA A 169 -4.37 -4.54 7.98
N ARG A 170 -3.74 -4.03 9.05
CA ARG A 170 -3.85 -2.61 9.42
C ARG A 170 -3.20 -1.75 8.35
N CYS A 171 -3.79 -0.60 8.07
CA CYS A 171 -3.19 0.39 7.17
C CYS A 171 -1.83 0.89 7.66
N THR A 172 -1.56 0.80 8.96
CA THR A 172 -0.30 1.21 9.59
C THR A 172 0.78 0.13 9.52
N HIS A 173 0.42 -1.11 9.18
CA HIS A 173 1.37 -2.21 9.17
C HIS A 173 2.43 -2.00 8.09
N THR A 174 3.69 -2.07 8.52
CA THR A 174 4.85 -1.80 7.68
C THR A 174 5.97 -2.76 8.00
N ARG A 175 6.83 -3.02 7.02
CA ARG A 175 8.03 -3.86 7.18
C ARG A 175 9.21 -3.22 6.47
N LYS A 176 10.40 -3.49 6.97
CA LYS A 176 11.66 -3.19 6.29
C LYS A 176 12.05 -4.34 5.37
N ARG A 177 12.60 -4.01 4.20
CA ARG A 177 13.13 -4.96 3.22
C ARG A 177 14.37 -4.39 2.53
N ASN A 178 15.29 -5.26 2.15
CA ASN A 178 16.45 -4.88 1.36
C ASN A 178 15.98 -4.52 -0.07
N PRO A 179 16.19 -3.29 -0.55
CA PRO A 179 15.63 -2.81 -1.82
C PRO A 179 16.21 -3.50 -3.05
N ASN A 180 17.37 -4.16 -2.91
CA ASN A 180 18.05 -4.86 -3.99
C ASN A 180 17.66 -6.33 -4.09
N LYS A 181 16.80 -6.83 -3.19
CA LYS A 181 16.30 -8.20 -3.23
C LYS A 181 14.85 -8.22 -3.71
N ALA A 182 14.59 -9.14 -4.62
CA ALA A 182 13.23 -9.56 -4.92
C ALA A 182 12.78 -10.55 -3.83
N TYR A 183 11.49 -10.51 -3.50
CA TYR A 183 10.91 -11.39 -2.50
C TYR A 183 9.76 -12.13 -3.13
N ASP A 184 9.83 -13.46 -3.12
CA ASP A 184 8.71 -14.32 -3.49
C ASP A 184 7.53 -13.96 -2.60
N ASN A 185 6.36 -13.75 -3.22
CA ASN A 185 5.11 -13.53 -2.49
C ASN A 185 4.59 -14.83 -1.89
#